data_AF-A0A7K5IIR4-F1
#
_entry.id   AF-A0A7K5IIR4-F1
#
_cell.length_a   1.000
_cell.length_b   1.000
_cell.length_c   1.000
_cell.angle_alpha   90.00
_cell.angle_beta   90.00
_cell.angle_gamma   90.00
#
_symmetry.space_group_name_H-M   'P 1'
#
loop_
_entity.id
_entity.type
_entity.pdbx_description
1 polymer ?
#
loop_
_entity_poly.entity_id
_entity_poly.type
_entity_poly.pdbx_seq_one_letter_code
_entity_poly.pdbx_strand_id
1 'polypeptide(L)'
;GVFTLRLLQTTTFQNTSFTDMEGLGLLEDIELGSLDKHTWSIHFCQPWVRPALPHVDWDTIENLLKVYLQKFNHLINEGAMQRDIPYPFVVQCMAGCMLYPNRTSQGFAYVGYNGQDFLSFDTESVTWTLSQDTKLSRYVQSFLQNYTAFNELVEIIFNDTCADEMEVFLHYGRAALERQELPVATVFARIPSLDQLLLVCHVTGFYPRPISVAWLRDGQEVPPGPALNTSTILPNADLTYQLRSVLAVAPRDGHSYVCRVRHHSLGTRSLLIPWGNSEVVLITGLMAGLLAAMAIAAMSV
;
A
#
# COMPACT_ATOMS: atom_id res chain seq x y z
N GLY A 1 -11.08 6.85 13.36
CA GLY A 1 -10.44 7.83 12.46
C GLY A 1 -11.33 8.02 11.25
N VAL A 2 -10.80 8.60 10.19
CA VAL A 2 -11.42 8.45 8.85
C VAL A 2 -10.96 7.12 8.29
N PHE A 3 -11.85 6.35 7.69
CA PHE A 3 -11.52 5.09 7.00
C PHE A 3 -11.86 5.20 5.52
N THR A 4 -11.09 4.56 4.65
CA THR A 4 -11.29 4.63 3.20
C THR A 4 -11.44 3.24 2.61
N LEU A 5 -12.55 3.00 1.92
CA LEU A 5 -12.72 1.86 1.03
C LEU A 5 -12.40 2.30 -0.41
N ARG A 6 -11.55 1.55 -1.11
CA ARG A 6 -11.16 1.82 -2.51
C ARG A 6 -11.35 0.57 -3.36
N LEU A 7 -12.04 0.71 -4.48
CA LEU A 7 -12.07 -0.23 -5.57
C LEU A 7 -11.15 0.31 -6.67
N LEU A 8 -10.15 -0.47 -7.04
CA LEU A 8 -9.19 -0.17 -8.09
C LEU A 8 -9.45 -1.11 -9.25
N GLN A 9 -9.47 -0.54 -10.45
CA GLN A 9 -9.55 -1.28 -11.70
C GLN A 9 -8.47 -0.76 -12.63
N THR A 10 -7.74 -1.67 -13.28
CA THR A 10 -6.85 -1.35 -14.39
C THR A 10 -7.26 -2.21 -15.58
N THR A 11 -7.57 -1.58 -16.70
CA THR A 11 -7.96 -2.26 -17.93
C THR A 11 -7.04 -1.86 -19.06
N THR A 12 -6.39 -2.85 -19.66
CA THR A 12 -5.55 -2.69 -20.85
C THR A 12 -6.35 -3.10 -22.07
N PHE A 13 -6.62 -2.15 -22.95
CA PHE A 13 -7.23 -2.40 -24.25
C PHE A 13 -6.12 -2.69 -25.24
N GLN A 14 -5.93 -3.96 -25.60
CA GLN A 14 -4.84 -4.40 -26.47
C GLN A 14 -5.16 -4.18 -27.95
N ASN A 15 -6.43 -4.40 -28.30
CA ASN A 15 -7.02 -4.14 -29.61
C ASN A 15 -8.55 -4.08 -29.44
N THR A 16 -9.27 -3.96 -30.55
CA THR A 16 -10.73 -3.82 -30.57
C THR A 16 -11.51 -5.01 -29.99
N SER A 17 -10.87 -6.17 -29.81
CA SER A 17 -11.52 -7.43 -29.43
C SER A 17 -10.93 -8.06 -28.16
N PHE A 18 -9.81 -7.54 -27.66
CA PHE A 18 -9.12 -8.11 -26.51
C PHE A 18 -8.79 -7.03 -25.49
N THR A 19 -9.31 -7.24 -24.28
CA THR A 19 -9.10 -6.40 -23.10
C THR A 19 -8.61 -7.28 -21.96
N ASP A 20 -7.55 -6.86 -21.28
CA ASP A 20 -7.06 -7.48 -20.05
C ASP A 20 -7.42 -6.58 -18.87
N MET A 21 -7.86 -7.16 -17.75
CA MET A 21 -8.39 -6.37 -16.63
C MET A 21 -8.01 -6.98 -15.28
N GLU A 22 -7.57 -6.11 -14.40
CA GLU A 22 -7.32 -6.41 -13.00
C GLU A 22 -8.20 -5.51 -12.11
N GLY A 23 -8.80 -6.13 -11.09
CA GLY A 23 -9.64 -5.44 -10.11
C GLY A 23 -9.19 -5.79 -8.69
N LEU A 24 -9.14 -4.79 -7.80
CA LEU A 24 -8.70 -4.93 -6.40
C LEU A 24 -9.57 -4.06 -5.49
N GLY A 25 -10.06 -4.64 -4.39
CA GLY A 25 -10.72 -3.92 -3.30
C GLY A 25 -9.78 -3.75 -2.10
N LEU A 26 -9.70 -2.54 -1.56
CA LEU A 26 -8.87 -2.17 -0.41
C LEU A 26 -9.73 -1.52 0.67
N LEU A 27 -9.51 -1.90 1.93
CA LEU A 27 -9.87 -1.10 3.09
C LEU A 27 -8.58 -0.57 3.71
N GLU A 28 -8.38 0.73 3.64
CA GLU A 28 -7.08 1.37 3.91
C GLU A 28 -5.95 0.77 3.05
N ASP A 29 -5.06 0.00 3.69
CA ASP A 29 -3.93 -0.70 3.10
C ASP A 29 -4.14 -2.23 3.04
N ILE A 30 -5.32 -2.72 3.42
CA ILE A 30 -5.66 -4.14 3.46
C ILE A 30 -6.43 -4.52 2.20
N GLU A 31 -5.86 -5.45 1.42
CA GLU A 31 -6.55 -6.07 0.29
C GLU A 31 -7.69 -6.95 0.76
N LEU A 32 -8.92 -6.57 0.44
CA LEU A 32 -10.13 -7.32 0.78
C LEU A 32 -10.37 -8.47 -0.20
N GLY A 33 -10.17 -8.21 -1.48
CA GLY A 33 -10.35 -9.18 -2.54
C GLY A 33 -9.92 -8.65 -3.90
N SER A 34 -9.68 -9.56 -4.84
CA SER A 34 -9.32 -9.29 -6.23
C SER A 34 -10.29 -9.98 -7.18
N LEU A 35 -10.34 -9.52 -8.43
CA LEU A 35 -11.16 -10.16 -9.46
C LEU A 35 -10.35 -11.18 -10.24
N ASP A 36 -10.95 -12.35 -10.47
CA ASP A 36 -10.41 -13.32 -11.43
C ASP A 36 -10.45 -12.72 -12.85
N LYS A 37 -9.31 -12.76 -13.54
CA LYS A 37 -9.12 -12.08 -14.83
C LYS A 37 -10.02 -12.60 -15.96
N HIS A 38 -10.54 -13.83 -15.87
CA HIS A 38 -11.36 -14.43 -16.93
C HIS A 38 -12.84 -14.41 -16.60
N THR A 39 -13.20 -14.69 -15.34
CA THR A 39 -14.58 -14.86 -14.90
C THR A 39 -15.13 -13.62 -14.21
N TRP A 40 -14.27 -12.68 -13.80
CA TRP A 40 -14.59 -11.53 -12.95
C TRP A 40 -15.30 -11.92 -11.65
N SER A 41 -15.00 -13.11 -11.15
CA SER A 41 -15.50 -13.56 -9.84
C SER A 41 -14.58 -13.05 -8.73
N ILE A 42 -15.13 -12.79 -7.55
CA ILE A 42 -14.38 -12.22 -6.43
C ILE A 42 -13.55 -13.32 -5.75
N HIS A 43 -12.24 -13.12 -5.70
CA HIS A 43 -11.32 -13.87 -4.86
C HIS A 43 -11.08 -13.10 -3.55
N PHE A 44 -11.55 -13.62 -2.42
CA PHE A 44 -11.38 -12.98 -1.12
C PHE A 44 -9.96 -13.15 -0.59
N CYS A 45 -9.27 -12.04 -0.33
CA CYS A 45 -7.87 -12.04 0.12
C CYS A 45 -7.73 -12.17 1.64
N GLN A 46 -8.74 -11.75 2.40
CA GLN A 46 -8.76 -11.92 3.87
C GLN A 46 -9.83 -12.92 4.30
N PRO A 47 -9.54 -13.74 5.34
CA PRO A 47 -10.48 -14.75 5.83
C PRO A 47 -11.75 -14.14 6.44
N TRP A 48 -11.72 -12.89 6.87
CA TRP A 48 -12.84 -12.20 7.51
C TRP A 48 -13.76 -11.45 6.53
N VAL A 49 -13.38 -11.30 5.26
CA VAL A 49 -14.18 -10.53 4.28
C VAL A 49 -15.39 -11.33 3.82
N ARG A 50 -15.20 -12.56 3.35
CA ARG A 50 -16.31 -13.43 2.89
C ARG A 50 -17.44 -13.61 3.94
N PRO A 51 -17.17 -13.81 5.25
CA PRO A 51 -18.22 -13.92 6.26
C PRO A 51 -18.80 -12.57 6.70
N ALA A 52 -18.20 -11.43 6.32
CA ALA A 52 -18.70 -10.12 6.71
C ALA A 52 -20.12 -9.86 6.17
N LEU A 53 -20.40 -10.34 4.95
CA LEU A 53 -21.70 -10.20 4.31
C LEU A 53 -22.38 -11.55 3.99
N PRO A 54 -23.72 -11.59 4.02
CA PRO A 54 -24.51 -12.70 3.51
C PRO A 54 -24.11 -13.13 2.09
N HIS A 55 -24.32 -14.41 1.77
CA HIS A 55 -24.02 -14.95 0.43
C HIS A 55 -24.76 -14.19 -0.69
N VAL A 56 -26.03 -13.86 -0.47
CA VAL A 56 -26.87 -13.15 -1.44
C VAL A 56 -26.35 -11.73 -1.74
N ASP A 57 -25.78 -11.06 -0.75
CA ASP A 57 -25.24 -9.71 -0.92
C ASP A 57 -23.95 -9.76 -1.75
N TRP A 58 -23.08 -10.74 -1.49
CA TRP A 58 -21.92 -10.99 -2.35
C TRP A 58 -22.30 -11.35 -3.78
N ASP A 59 -23.32 -12.19 -3.98
CA ASP A 59 -23.82 -12.53 -5.32
C ASP A 59 -24.36 -11.28 -6.04
N THR A 60 -25.02 -10.39 -5.30
CA THR A 60 -25.52 -9.11 -5.83
C THR A 60 -24.36 -8.19 -6.24
N ILE A 61 -23.36 -8.03 -5.36
CA ILE A 61 -22.16 -7.22 -5.63
C ILE A 61 -21.42 -7.76 -6.86
N GLU A 62 -21.18 -9.07 -6.94
CA GLU A 62 -20.47 -9.68 -8.06
C GLU A 62 -21.21 -9.50 -9.39
N ASN A 63 -22.54 -9.66 -9.39
CA ASN A 63 -23.35 -9.42 -10.59
C ASN A 63 -23.32 -7.95 -11.02
N LEU A 64 -23.40 -7.00 -10.07
CA LEU A 64 -23.27 -5.57 -10.37
C LEU A 64 -21.90 -5.23 -10.95
N LEU A 65 -20.82 -5.77 -10.38
CA LEU A 65 -19.46 -5.61 -10.90
C LEU A 65 -19.34 -6.16 -12.32
N LYS A 66 -19.85 -7.37 -12.59
CA LYS A 66 -19.83 -7.97 -13.92
C LYS A 66 -20.56 -7.12 -14.96
N VAL A 67 -21.76 -6.63 -14.63
CA VAL A 67 -22.52 -5.73 -15.52
C VAL A 67 -21.79 -4.42 -15.76
N TYR A 68 -21.21 -3.82 -14.70
CA TYR A 68 -20.41 -2.61 -14.80
C TYR A 68 -19.20 -2.81 -15.73
N LEU A 69 -18.41 -3.86 -15.52
CA LEU A 69 -17.21 -4.16 -16.32
C LEU A 69 -17.54 -4.37 -17.79
N GLN A 70 -18.63 -5.09 -18.10
CA GLN A 70 -19.10 -5.27 -19.49
C GLN A 70 -19.41 -3.94 -20.15
N LYS A 71 -20.20 -3.09 -19.47
CA LYS A 71 -20.61 -1.79 -20.00
C LYS A 71 -19.44 -0.83 -20.14
N PHE A 72 -18.54 -0.81 -19.15
CA PHE A 72 -17.33 -0.02 -19.17
C PHE A 72 -16.43 -0.39 -20.36
N ASN A 73 -16.14 -1.68 -20.54
CA ASN A 73 -15.32 -2.15 -21.65
C ASN A 73 -15.95 -1.81 -23.00
N HIS A 74 -17.26 -1.99 -23.14
CA HIS A 74 -17.98 -1.63 -24.35
C HIS A 74 -17.88 -0.13 -24.66
N LEU A 75 -18.18 0.73 -23.68
CA LEU A 75 -18.14 2.19 -23.82
C LEU A 75 -16.76 2.69 -24.24
N ILE A 76 -15.71 2.26 -23.54
CA ILE A 76 -14.35 2.73 -23.80
C ILE A 76 -13.85 2.24 -25.16
N ASN A 77 -14.09 0.96 -25.49
CA ASN A 77 -13.65 0.39 -26.75
C ASN A 77 -14.38 1.00 -27.96
N GLU A 78 -15.70 1.20 -27.83
CA GLU A 78 -16.50 1.89 -28.85
C GLU A 78 -16.02 3.33 -29.05
N GLY A 79 -15.81 4.07 -27.96
CA GLY A 79 -15.27 5.42 -28.00
C GLY A 79 -13.90 5.48 -28.65
N ALA A 80 -13.02 4.53 -28.33
CA ALA A 80 -11.69 4.43 -28.93
C ALA A 80 -11.77 4.18 -30.45
N MET A 81 -12.65 3.27 -30.89
CA MET A 81 -12.87 3.00 -32.32
C MET A 81 -13.44 4.22 -33.05
N GLN A 82 -14.46 4.88 -32.51
CA GLN A 82 -15.10 6.05 -33.14
C GLN A 82 -14.19 7.28 -33.21
N ARG A 83 -13.17 7.35 -32.35
CA ARG A 83 -12.27 8.51 -32.24
C ARG A 83 -10.86 8.21 -32.74
N ASP A 84 -10.66 7.09 -33.43
CA ASP A 84 -9.39 6.63 -33.99
C ASP A 84 -8.25 6.64 -32.95
N ILE A 85 -8.55 6.18 -31.73
CA ILE A 85 -7.56 6.09 -30.66
C ILE A 85 -6.63 4.90 -30.92
N PRO A 86 -5.29 5.10 -30.89
CA PRO A 86 -4.36 4.02 -31.10
C PRO A 86 -4.35 3.04 -29.92
N TYR A 87 -4.30 1.75 -30.25
CA TYR A 87 -4.08 0.66 -29.30
C TYR A 87 -2.58 0.28 -29.26
N PRO A 88 -2.08 -0.27 -28.15
CA PRO A 88 -2.78 -0.48 -26.89
C PRO A 88 -2.89 0.81 -26.07
N PHE A 89 -3.89 0.89 -25.20
CA PHE A 89 -4.00 1.93 -24.19
C PHE A 89 -4.53 1.37 -22.88
N VAL A 90 -4.32 2.10 -21.80
CA VAL A 90 -4.70 1.70 -20.45
C VAL A 90 -5.69 2.70 -19.87
N VAL A 91 -6.78 2.20 -19.30
CA VAL A 91 -7.70 2.99 -18.49
C VAL A 91 -7.70 2.44 -17.08
N GLN A 92 -7.59 3.33 -16.09
CA GLN A 92 -7.61 2.99 -14.68
C GLN A 92 -8.81 3.67 -14.02
N CYS A 93 -9.53 2.96 -13.18
CA CYS A 93 -10.61 3.52 -12.38
C CYS A 93 -10.32 3.32 -10.91
N MET A 94 -10.56 4.37 -10.13
CA MET A 94 -10.54 4.33 -8.67
C MET A 94 -11.86 4.88 -8.18
N ALA A 95 -12.66 4.06 -7.50
CA ALA A 95 -13.92 4.49 -6.92
C ALA A 95 -14.05 3.95 -5.49
N GLY A 96 -14.82 4.62 -4.65
CA GLY A 96 -14.92 4.21 -3.26
C GLY A 96 -15.54 5.29 -2.40
N CYS A 97 -15.35 5.19 -1.10
CA CYS A 97 -15.88 6.16 -0.16
C CYS A 97 -15.00 6.31 1.08
N MET A 98 -15.16 7.44 1.77
CA MET A 98 -14.53 7.75 3.04
C MET A 98 -15.58 7.77 4.16
N LEU A 99 -15.38 6.97 5.21
CA LEU A 99 -16.20 7.02 6.44
C LEU A 99 -15.60 7.98 7.45
N TYR A 100 -16.35 8.99 7.84
CA TYR A 100 -15.94 9.94 8.87
C TYR A 100 -16.40 9.49 10.28
N PRO A 101 -15.76 9.99 11.36
CA PRO A 101 -16.13 9.63 12.74
C PRO A 101 -17.57 9.95 13.14
N ASN A 102 -18.19 10.93 12.48
CA ASN A 102 -19.60 11.30 12.63
C ASN A 102 -20.55 10.39 11.82
N ARG A 103 -20.03 9.30 11.23
CA ARG A 103 -20.73 8.33 10.36
C ARG A 103 -21.25 8.89 9.04
N THR A 104 -20.84 10.09 8.65
CA THR A 104 -21.09 10.54 7.27
C THR A 104 -20.13 9.82 6.33
N SER A 105 -20.60 9.49 5.14
CA SER A 105 -19.78 8.96 4.06
C SER A 105 -19.63 10.00 2.94
N GLN A 106 -18.48 9.99 2.28
CA GLN A 106 -18.26 10.76 1.05
C GLN A 106 -17.70 9.83 -0.02
N GLY A 107 -18.47 9.63 -1.08
CA GLY A 107 -18.04 8.89 -2.25
C GLY A 107 -17.07 9.67 -3.12
N PHE A 108 -16.24 8.94 -3.87
CA PHE A 108 -15.37 9.49 -4.91
C PHE A 108 -15.27 8.51 -6.09
N ALA A 109 -15.06 9.04 -7.29
CA ALA A 109 -14.64 8.24 -8.43
C ALA A 109 -13.72 9.03 -9.36
N TYR A 110 -12.65 8.38 -9.81
CA TYR A 110 -11.62 8.91 -10.68
C TYR A 110 -11.34 7.94 -11.82
N VAL A 111 -11.06 8.48 -13.00
CA VAL A 111 -10.64 7.73 -14.17
C VAL A 111 -9.31 8.31 -14.65
N GLY A 112 -8.34 7.44 -14.89
CA GLY A 112 -7.06 7.75 -15.51
C GLY A 112 -6.93 7.09 -16.88
N TYR A 113 -6.23 7.75 -17.80
CA TYR A 113 -5.93 7.27 -19.14
C TYR A 113 -4.43 7.35 -19.39
N ASN A 114 -3.80 6.22 -19.71
CA ASN A 114 -2.34 6.10 -19.87
C ASN A 114 -1.53 6.74 -18.72
N GLY A 115 -1.99 6.52 -17.48
CA GLY A 115 -1.32 7.00 -16.27
C GLY A 115 -1.48 8.50 -16.01
N GLN A 116 -2.44 9.17 -16.66
CA GLN A 116 -2.76 10.58 -16.43
C GLN A 116 -4.25 10.75 -16.10
N ASP A 117 -4.58 11.78 -15.32
CA ASP A 117 -5.97 12.07 -14.97
C ASP A 117 -6.83 12.31 -16.22
N PHE A 118 -8.00 11.67 -16.28
CA PHE A 118 -8.86 11.66 -17.47
C PHE A 118 -10.24 12.27 -17.15
N LEU A 119 -10.97 11.68 -16.21
CA LEU A 119 -12.24 12.19 -15.68
C LEU A 119 -12.30 12.05 -14.17
N SER A 120 -13.10 12.88 -13.51
CA SER A 120 -13.50 12.68 -12.12
C SER A 120 -15.00 12.89 -11.94
N PHE A 121 -15.60 12.16 -11.01
CA PHE A 121 -17.00 12.30 -10.64
C PHE A 121 -17.11 13.11 -9.36
N ASP A 122 -17.81 14.23 -9.44
CA ASP A 122 -18.21 15.01 -8.29
C ASP A 122 -19.53 14.45 -7.75
N THR A 123 -19.45 13.84 -6.57
CA THR A 123 -20.59 13.21 -5.88
C THR A 123 -21.56 14.23 -5.28
N GLU A 124 -21.17 15.49 -5.08
CA GLU A 124 -22.06 16.53 -4.55
C GLU A 124 -22.94 17.13 -5.66
N SER A 125 -22.34 17.39 -6.83
CA SER A 125 -23.07 17.95 -7.98
C SER A 125 -23.61 16.87 -8.92
N VAL A 126 -23.25 15.60 -8.72
CA VAL A 126 -23.59 14.46 -9.58
C VAL A 126 -23.13 14.71 -11.02
N THR A 127 -21.90 15.23 -11.18
CA THR A 127 -21.35 15.59 -12.50
C THR A 127 -19.98 15.00 -12.77
N TRP A 128 -19.75 14.65 -14.04
CA TRP A 128 -18.44 14.23 -14.53
C TRP A 128 -17.66 15.44 -15.05
N THR A 129 -16.47 15.66 -14.49
CA THR A 129 -15.56 16.72 -14.89
C THR A 129 -14.38 16.15 -15.68
N LEU A 130 -13.91 16.92 -16.67
CA LEU A 130 -12.74 16.55 -17.47
C LEU A 130 -11.48 17.05 -16.78
N SER A 131 -10.52 16.14 -16.58
CA SER A 131 -9.14 16.53 -16.24
C SER A 131 -8.32 16.78 -17.50
N GLN A 132 -8.67 16.11 -18.60
CA GLN A 132 -8.09 16.32 -19.92
C GLN A 132 -9.18 16.46 -20.98
N ASP A 133 -9.04 17.45 -21.86
CA ASP A 133 -9.92 17.62 -23.02
C ASP A 133 -9.31 16.92 -24.26
N THR A 134 -9.79 15.70 -24.51
CA THR A 134 -9.43 14.88 -25.67
C THR A 134 -10.68 14.43 -26.39
N LYS A 135 -10.53 13.91 -27.62
CA LYS A 135 -11.65 13.34 -28.37
C LYS A 135 -12.34 12.19 -27.61
N LEU A 136 -11.55 11.35 -26.94
CA LEU A 136 -12.06 10.22 -26.17
C LEU A 136 -12.74 10.69 -24.88
N SER A 137 -12.13 11.61 -24.13
CA SER A 137 -12.72 12.09 -22.87
C SER A 137 -14.07 12.78 -23.09
N ARG A 138 -14.21 13.60 -24.14
CA ARG A 138 -15.50 14.23 -24.49
C ARG A 138 -16.56 13.21 -24.88
N TYR A 139 -16.18 12.14 -25.59
CA TYR A 139 -17.12 11.05 -25.92
C TYR A 139 -17.60 10.33 -24.65
N VAL A 140 -16.66 9.92 -23.79
CA VAL A 140 -16.96 9.21 -22.54
C VAL A 140 -17.79 10.08 -21.60
N GLN A 141 -17.41 11.35 -21.41
CA GLN A 141 -18.16 12.29 -20.57
C GLN A 141 -19.59 12.50 -21.08
N SER A 142 -19.75 12.71 -22.39
CA SER A 142 -21.08 12.90 -22.99
C SER A 142 -21.98 11.68 -22.80
N PHE A 143 -21.42 10.47 -22.90
CA PHE A 143 -22.15 9.24 -22.60
C PHE A 143 -22.55 9.16 -21.12
N LEU A 144 -21.59 9.38 -20.20
CA LEU A 144 -21.83 9.29 -18.77
C LEU A 144 -22.83 10.35 -18.28
N GLN A 145 -22.81 11.57 -18.84
CA GLN A 145 -23.78 12.62 -18.53
C GLN A 145 -25.21 12.24 -18.94
N ASN A 146 -25.37 11.50 -20.03
CA ASN A 146 -26.69 11.04 -20.48
C ASN A 146 -27.16 9.77 -19.75
N TYR A 147 -26.27 9.06 -19.07
CA TYR A 147 -26.60 7.82 -18.38
C TYR A 147 -26.98 8.06 -16.91
N THR A 148 -28.10 8.75 -16.69
CA THR A 148 -28.56 9.16 -15.34
C THR A 148 -28.67 8.00 -14.36
N ALA A 149 -29.28 6.88 -14.76
CA ALA A 149 -29.45 5.71 -13.90
C ALA A 149 -28.12 5.09 -13.41
N PHE A 150 -27.03 5.22 -14.18
CA PHE A 150 -25.71 4.78 -13.73
C PHE A 150 -25.14 5.75 -12.69
N ASN A 151 -25.26 7.06 -12.91
CA ASN A 151 -24.76 8.06 -11.97
C ASN A 151 -25.51 7.99 -10.62
N GLU A 152 -26.83 7.85 -10.65
CA GLU A 152 -27.68 7.65 -9.45
C GLU A 152 -27.25 6.38 -8.69
N LEU A 153 -26.97 5.28 -9.41
CA LEU A 153 -26.49 4.05 -8.79
C LEU A 153 -25.11 4.23 -8.14
N VAL A 154 -24.18 4.91 -8.80
CA VAL A 154 -22.83 5.20 -8.27
C VAL A 154 -22.93 6.08 -7.03
N GLU A 155 -23.80 7.10 -7.05
CA GLU A 155 -24.05 7.97 -5.90
C GLU A 155 -24.58 7.18 -4.70
N ILE A 156 -25.66 6.39 -4.88
CA ILE A 156 -26.24 5.58 -3.80
C ILE A 156 -25.22 4.58 -3.26
N ILE A 157 -24.48 3.89 -4.14
CA ILE A 157 -23.49 2.89 -3.70
C ILE A 157 -22.42 3.54 -2.83
N PHE A 158 -21.83 4.68 -3.22
CA PHE A 158 -20.68 5.23 -2.52
C PHE A 158 -21.04 6.23 -1.41
N ASN A 159 -22.16 6.93 -1.49
CA ASN A 159 -22.59 7.86 -0.44
C ASN A 159 -23.40 7.15 0.66
N ASP A 160 -24.23 6.16 0.33
CA ASP A 160 -25.12 5.50 1.30
C ASP A 160 -24.64 4.09 1.63
N THR A 161 -24.72 3.16 0.68
CA THR A 161 -24.45 1.74 0.91
C THR A 161 -23.04 1.49 1.45
N CYS A 162 -22.04 2.20 0.91
CA CYS A 162 -20.66 2.06 1.31
C CYS A 162 -20.44 2.37 2.80
N ALA A 163 -21.22 3.30 3.38
CA ALA A 163 -21.16 3.61 4.81
C ALA A 163 -21.56 2.40 5.67
N ASP A 164 -22.72 1.81 5.35
CA ASP A 164 -23.26 0.64 6.05
C ASP A 164 -22.32 -0.57 5.93
N GLU A 165 -21.85 -0.85 4.71
CA GLU A 165 -20.92 -1.94 4.43
C GLU A 165 -19.57 -1.75 5.12
N MET A 166 -19.04 -0.52 5.16
CA MET A 166 -17.83 -0.21 5.91
C MET A 166 -17.99 -0.45 7.40
N GLU A 167 -19.13 -0.11 8.03
CA GLU A 167 -19.33 -0.40 9.46
C GLU A 167 -19.19 -1.91 9.75
N VAL A 168 -19.71 -2.75 8.85
CA VAL A 168 -19.58 -4.21 8.93
C VAL A 168 -18.13 -4.66 8.71
N PHE A 169 -17.46 -4.17 7.67
CA PHE A 169 -16.06 -4.52 7.42
C PHE A 169 -15.12 -4.06 8.54
N LEU A 170 -15.36 -2.89 9.14
CA LEU A 170 -14.60 -2.41 10.29
C LEU A 170 -14.82 -3.29 11.53
N HIS A 171 -16.02 -3.85 11.69
CA HIS A 171 -16.30 -4.79 12.76
C HIS A 171 -15.54 -6.12 12.57
N TYR A 172 -15.68 -6.76 11.41
CA TYR A 172 -15.05 -8.04 11.11
C TYR A 172 -13.53 -7.94 10.97
N GLY A 173 -13.05 -6.85 10.35
CA GLY A 173 -11.64 -6.58 10.08
C GLY A 173 -10.89 -5.95 11.25
N ARG A 174 -11.54 -5.72 12.40
CA ARG A 174 -10.95 -5.04 13.57
C ARG A 174 -9.57 -5.59 13.92
N ALA A 175 -9.45 -6.91 14.04
CA ALA A 175 -8.18 -7.54 14.41
C ALA A 175 -7.06 -7.28 13.40
N ALA A 176 -7.38 -7.18 12.11
CA ALA A 176 -6.41 -6.90 11.06
C ALA A 176 -6.03 -5.40 11.02
N LEU A 177 -7.00 -4.51 11.19
CA LEU A 177 -6.82 -3.05 11.20
C LEU A 177 -6.07 -2.56 12.45
N GLU A 178 -6.35 -3.18 13.61
CA GLU A 178 -5.74 -2.82 14.89
C GLU A 178 -4.45 -3.61 15.17
N ARG A 179 -4.02 -4.51 14.26
CA ARG A 179 -2.81 -5.31 14.48
C ARG A 179 -1.59 -4.40 14.61
N GLN A 180 -0.61 -4.87 15.36
CA GLN A 180 0.61 -4.14 15.62
C GLN A 180 1.80 -5.08 15.49
N GLU A 181 2.62 -4.83 14.46
CA GLU A 181 3.85 -5.57 14.24
C GLU A 181 5.04 -4.71 14.67
N LEU A 182 5.96 -5.30 15.42
CA LEU A 182 7.12 -4.60 15.97
C LEU A 182 8.18 -4.38 14.88
N PRO A 183 8.71 -3.16 14.72
CA PRO A 183 9.82 -2.95 13.80
C PRO A 183 11.06 -3.74 14.24
N VAL A 184 11.71 -4.38 13.29
CA VAL A 184 13.07 -4.88 13.42
C VAL A 184 13.99 -3.90 12.71
N ALA A 185 15.05 -3.47 13.39
CA ALA A 185 15.98 -2.49 12.87
C ALA A 185 17.43 -2.99 12.97
N THR A 186 18.19 -2.80 11.90
CA THR A 186 19.62 -3.14 11.83
C THR A 186 20.40 -1.94 11.33
N VAL A 187 21.62 -1.77 11.85
CA VAL A 187 22.54 -0.71 11.43
C VAL A 187 23.81 -1.35 10.89
N PHE A 188 24.18 -0.98 9.67
CA PHE A 188 25.40 -1.43 9.00
C PHE A 188 26.03 -0.30 8.19
N ALA A 189 27.29 -0.47 7.77
CA ALA A 189 27.98 0.53 6.96
C ALA A 189 28.11 0.10 5.48
N ARG A 190 28.11 1.10 4.60
CA ARG A 190 28.60 1.00 3.22
C ARG A 190 29.75 1.99 3.04
N ILE A 191 30.81 1.56 2.36
CA ILE A 191 32.02 2.36 2.14
C ILE A 191 32.16 2.57 0.62
N PRO A 192 31.54 3.61 0.04
CA PRO A 192 31.67 3.91 -1.38
C PRO A 192 33.06 4.40 -1.79
N SER A 193 33.80 5.05 -0.89
CA SER A 193 35.18 5.50 -1.10
C SER A 193 35.93 5.57 0.23
N LEU A 194 37.25 5.77 0.21
CA LEU A 194 38.08 5.84 1.42
C LEU A 194 37.69 6.99 2.36
N ASP A 195 37.13 8.08 1.82
CA ASP A 195 36.77 9.29 2.57
C ASP A 195 35.28 9.36 2.92
N GLN A 196 34.49 8.35 2.54
CA GLN A 196 33.04 8.37 2.71
C GLN A 196 32.54 7.09 3.38
N LEU A 197 31.95 7.25 4.56
CA LEU A 197 31.26 6.19 5.29
C LEU A 197 29.76 6.47 5.30
N LEU A 198 28.96 5.53 4.82
CA LEU A 198 27.50 5.62 4.85
C LEU A 198 26.96 4.66 5.90
N LEU A 199 26.39 5.20 6.97
CA LEU A 199 25.66 4.40 7.95
C LEU A 199 24.24 4.19 7.43
N VAL A 200 23.80 2.94 7.40
CA VAL A 200 22.49 2.54 6.89
C VAL A 200 21.71 1.90 8.03
N CYS A 201 20.58 2.50 8.38
CA CYS A 201 19.58 1.92 9.26
C CYS A 201 18.47 1.32 8.41
N HIS A 202 18.39 -0.01 8.36
CA HIS A 202 17.29 -0.72 7.69
C HIS A 202 16.27 -1.13 8.74
N VAL A 203 15.02 -0.70 8.54
CA VAL A 203 13.89 -1.00 9.42
C VAL A 203 12.85 -1.78 8.62
N THR A 204 12.37 -2.89 9.14
CA THR A 204 11.43 -3.79 8.45
C THR A 204 10.48 -4.49 9.43
N GLY A 205 9.42 -5.10 8.92
CA GLY A 205 8.52 -5.94 9.72
C GLY A 205 7.52 -5.17 10.57
N PHE A 206 7.31 -3.87 10.31
CA PHE A 206 6.41 -3.05 11.11
C PHE A 206 5.05 -2.84 10.45
N TYR A 207 4.02 -2.71 11.29
CA TYR A 207 2.67 -2.32 10.92
C TYR A 207 2.00 -1.66 12.14
N PRO A 208 1.28 -0.52 12.01
CA PRO A 208 0.81 0.12 10.77
C PRO A 208 1.90 0.91 10.01
N ARG A 209 1.56 1.40 8.82
CA ARG A 209 2.49 2.13 7.93
C ARG A 209 3.22 3.33 8.57
N PRO A 210 2.60 4.20 9.41
CA PRO A 210 3.26 5.38 9.94
C PRO A 210 4.40 5.06 10.92
N ILE A 211 5.61 5.57 10.63
CA ILE A 211 6.83 5.35 11.43
C ILE A 211 7.70 6.61 11.41
N SER A 212 8.53 6.79 12.44
CA SER A 212 9.55 7.84 12.52
C SER A 212 10.93 7.22 12.75
N VAL A 213 11.88 7.55 11.88
CA VAL A 213 13.26 7.07 11.93
C VAL A 213 14.19 8.28 11.89
N ALA A 214 15.07 8.38 12.88
CA ALA A 214 16.02 9.48 13.03
C ALA A 214 17.40 8.97 13.40
N TRP A 215 18.44 9.71 13.01
CA TRP A 215 19.80 9.47 13.49
C TRP A 215 20.12 10.37 14.68
N LEU A 216 20.80 9.82 15.67
CA LEU A 216 21.39 10.56 16.78
C LEU A 216 22.91 10.55 16.63
N ARG A 217 23.54 11.71 16.68
CA ARG A 217 24.99 11.91 16.82
C ARG A 217 25.26 12.41 18.23
N ASP A 218 25.99 11.63 19.03
CA ASP A 218 26.27 11.92 20.44
C ASP A 218 25.01 12.28 21.26
N GLY A 219 23.94 11.54 21.00
CA GLY A 219 22.63 11.73 21.65
C GLY A 219 21.78 12.86 21.08
N GLN A 220 22.33 13.70 20.19
CA GLN A 220 21.59 14.79 19.54
C GLN A 220 21.05 14.36 18.17
N GLU A 221 19.81 14.72 17.87
CA GLU A 221 19.18 14.37 16.61
C GLU A 221 19.82 15.11 15.43
N VAL A 222 20.18 14.37 14.39
CA VAL A 222 20.73 14.93 13.15
C VAL A 222 19.58 15.60 12.37
N PRO A 223 19.67 16.91 12.07
CA PRO A 223 18.62 17.59 11.32
C PRO A 223 18.58 17.12 9.87
N PRO A 224 17.44 17.32 9.17
CA PRO A 224 17.36 17.10 7.73
C PRO A 224 18.44 17.88 6.99
N GLY A 225 19.11 17.23 6.03
CA GLY A 225 20.20 17.84 5.27
C GLY A 225 20.78 16.88 4.23
N PRO A 226 21.75 17.33 3.41
CA PRO A 226 22.27 16.55 2.29
C PRO A 226 22.98 15.25 2.71
N ALA A 227 23.44 15.17 3.97
CA ALA A 227 24.07 13.97 4.52
C ALA A 227 23.05 12.90 4.99
N LEU A 228 21.78 13.26 5.15
CA LEU A 228 20.73 12.38 5.68
C LEU A 228 19.67 12.13 4.61
N ASN A 229 19.47 10.87 4.26
CA ASN A 229 18.45 10.47 3.30
C ASN A 229 17.64 9.29 3.84
N THR A 230 16.33 9.45 3.96
CA THR A 230 15.41 8.38 4.34
C THR A 230 14.55 8.01 3.14
N SER A 231 14.54 6.72 2.79
CA SER A 231 13.75 6.20 1.68
C SER A 231 12.26 6.34 1.95
N THR A 232 11.46 6.25 0.88
CA THR A 232 10.04 5.97 1.02
C THR A 232 9.81 4.64 1.75
N ILE A 233 8.63 4.51 2.33
CA ILE A 233 8.16 3.27 2.96
C ILE A 233 7.70 2.32 1.86
N LEU A 234 8.25 1.11 1.85
CA LEU A 234 7.96 0.06 0.88
C LEU A 234 7.18 -1.08 1.56
N PRO A 235 6.24 -1.74 0.86
CA PRO A 235 5.53 -2.90 1.38
C PRO A 235 6.40 -4.17 1.36
N ASN A 236 6.08 -5.09 2.26
CA ASN A 236 6.56 -6.48 2.27
C ASN A 236 5.42 -7.43 1.85
N ALA A 237 5.78 -8.65 1.43
CA ALA A 237 4.79 -9.67 1.02
C ALA A 237 3.93 -10.19 2.18
N ASP A 238 4.39 -10.04 3.42
CA ASP A 238 3.68 -10.41 4.65
C ASP A 238 2.76 -9.30 5.19
N LEU A 239 2.46 -8.30 4.35
CA LEU A 239 1.65 -7.13 4.66
C LEU A 239 2.26 -6.21 5.73
N THR A 240 3.57 -6.33 6.02
CA THR A 240 4.32 -5.36 6.83
C THR A 240 5.03 -4.34 5.94
N TYR A 241 5.77 -3.41 6.55
CA TYR A 241 6.51 -2.37 5.85
C TYR A 241 8.00 -2.40 6.13
N GLN A 242 8.76 -1.76 5.24
CA GLN A 242 10.19 -1.52 5.39
C GLN A 242 10.62 -0.15 4.87
N LEU A 243 11.75 0.36 5.39
CA LEU A 243 12.42 1.55 4.88
C LEU A 243 13.91 1.54 5.23
N ARG A 244 14.68 2.44 4.62
CA ARG A 244 16.09 2.66 4.95
C ARG A 244 16.36 4.14 5.24
N SER A 245 17.10 4.43 6.29
CA SER A 245 17.65 5.75 6.56
C SER A 245 19.18 5.71 6.48
N VAL A 246 19.76 6.55 5.65
CA VAL A 246 21.19 6.60 5.35
C VAL A 246 21.77 7.92 5.83
N LEU A 247 22.86 7.84 6.60
CA LEU A 247 23.62 8.98 7.07
C LEU A 247 25.06 8.91 6.56
N ALA A 248 25.49 9.91 5.82
CA ALA A 248 26.89 10.11 5.44
C ALA A 248 27.67 10.71 6.62
N VAL A 249 28.78 10.07 6.99
CA VAL A 249 29.69 10.49 8.07
C VAL A 249 31.13 10.40 7.59
N ALA A 250 32.02 11.13 8.26
CA ALA A 250 33.45 11.03 7.97
C ALA A 250 34.02 9.77 8.65
N PRO A 251 34.88 8.99 7.98
CA PRO A 251 35.53 7.86 8.62
C PRO A 251 36.32 8.32 9.86
N ARG A 252 36.10 7.65 10.99
CA ARG A 252 36.82 7.91 12.26
C ARG A 252 36.66 9.35 12.78
N ASP A 253 35.51 9.97 12.56
CA ASP A 253 35.21 11.31 13.08
C ASP A 253 35.05 11.37 14.62
N GLY A 254 35.07 10.23 15.30
CA GLY A 254 35.07 10.12 16.76
C GLY A 254 33.67 10.25 17.38
N HIS A 255 32.63 10.33 16.56
CA HIS A 255 31.26 10.48 17.04
C HIS A 255 30.57 9.13 17.23
N SER A 256 29.64 9.11 18.18
CA SER A 256 28.72 7.98 18.39
C SER A 256 27.46 8.18 17.56
N TYR A 257 27.00 7.13 16.89
CA TYR A 257 25.82 7.17 16.05
C TYR A 257 24.80 6.13 16.48
N VAL A 258 23.53 6.54 16.58
CA VAL A 258 22.42 5.66 16.94
C VAL A 258 21.25 5.91 16.00
N CYS A 259 20.71 4.85 15.40
CA CYS A 259 19.42 4.93 14.73
C CYS A 259 18.30 4.82 15.77
N ARG A 260 17.41 5.80 15.81
CA ARG A 260 16.23 5.82 16.69
C ARG A 260 14.99 5.57 15.85
N VAL A 261 14.22 4.54 16.22
CA VAL A 261 12.95 4.18 15.59
C VAL A 261 11.81 4.38 16.58
N ARG A 262 10.81 5.14 16.17
CA ARG A 262 9.52 5.33 16.86
C ARG A 262 8.41 4.82 15.98
N HIS A 263 7.53 4.01 16.55
CA HIS A 263 6.45 3.35 15.85
C HIS A 263 5.30 3.09 16.83
N HIS A 264 4.07 3.06 16.33
CA HIS A 264 2.88 2.91 17.17
C HIS A 264 2.93 1.64 18.04
N SER A 265 3.43 0.53 17.48
CA SER A 265 3.58 -0.74 18.21
C SER A 265 4.59 -0.72 19.37
N LEU A 266 5.41 0.33 19.47
CA LEU A 266 6.34 0.54 20.58
C LEU A 266 5.74 1.39 21.71
N GLY A 267 4.52 1.91 21.52
CA GLY A 267 3.89 2.85 22.45
C GLY A 267 4.75 4.11 22.64
N THR A 268 5.13 4.40 23.89
CA THR A 268 5.98 5.55 24.23
C THR A 268 7.48 5.27 24.12
N ARG A 269 7.88 4.01 23.84
CA ARG A 269 9.28 3.60 23.74
C ARG A 269 9.85 3.89 22.35
N SER A 270 11.16 3.76 22.22
CA SER A 270 11.87 3.84 20.95
C SER A 270 12.89 2.72 20.88
N LEU A 271 13.11 2.15 19.69
CA LEU A 271 14.27 1.30 19.46
C LEU A 271 15.48 2.19 19.22
N LEU A 272 16.58 1.89 19.89
CA LEU A 272 17.87 2.57 19.75
C LEU A 272 18.89 1.55 19.27
N ILE A 273 19.35 1.71 18.03
CA ILE A 273 20.24 0.76 17.35
C ILE A 273 21.58 1.47 17.13
N PRO A 274 22.56 1.26 18.02
CA PRO A 274 23.87 1.90 17.91
C PRO A 274 24.69 1.33 16.74
N TRP A 275 25.35 2.23 16.00
CA TRP A 275 26.41 1.86 15.07
C TRP A 275 27.66 1.43 15.84
N GLY A 276 28.29 0.33 15.42
CA GLY A 276 29.49 -0.22 16.07
C GLY A 276 29.23 -1.35 17.07
N ASN A 277 27.97 -1.61 17.45
CA ASN A 277 27.57 -2.82 18.17
C ASN A 277 26.95 -3.85 17.21
N SER A 278 27.69 -4.24 16.17
CA SER A 278 27.47 -5.59 15.65
C SER A 278 27.95 -6.50 16.78
N GLU A 279 27.04 -7.22 17.44
CA GLU A 279 27.45 -8.31 18.33
C GLU A 279 28.29 -9.27 17.49
N VAL A 280 29.60 -9.09 17.53
CA VAL A 280 30.51 -10.20 17.43
C VAL A 280 30.24 -10.97 18.71
N VAL A 281 29.27 -11.88 18.68
CA VAL A 281 29.27 -13.00 19.61
C VAL A 281 30.56 -13.73 19.29
N LEU A 282 31.64 -13.32 19.95
CA LEU A 282 32.90 -14.03 19.98
C LEU A 282 32.55 -15.36 20.63
N ILE A 283 32.31 -16.38 19.80
CA ILE A 283 32.36 -17.78 20.19
C ILE A 283 33.84 -18.11 20.47
N THR A 284 34.47 -17.38 21.40
CA THR A 284 35.80 -17.71 21.93
C THR A 284 35.70 -18.62 23.15
N GLY A 285 34.51 -18.80 23.72
CA GLY A 285 34.27 -19.68 24.87
C GLY A 285 34.11 -21.17 24.55
N LEU A 286 33.58 -21.54 23.37
CA LEU A 286 33.29 -22.96 23.06
C LEU A 286 34.52 -23.73 22.55
N MET A 287 35.43 -23.10 21.81
CA MET A 287 36.64 -23.79 21.31
C MET A 287 37.71 -23.98 22.39
N ALA A 288 37.84 -23.04 23.34
CA ALA A 288 38.76 -23.20 24.48
C ALA A 288 38.30 -24.29 25.46
N GLY A 289 36.98 -24.40 25.70
CA GLY A 289 36.39 -25.46 26.54
C GLY A 289 36.55 -26.86 25.94
N LEU A 290 36.38 -27.01 24.61
CA LEU A 290 36.56 -28.28 23.91
C LEU A 290 38.03 -28.75 23.89
N LEU A 291 38.99 -27.84 23.75
CA LEU A 291 40.42 -28.18 23.82
C LEU A 291 40.87 -28.55 25.24
N ALA A 292 40.35 -27.88 26.27
CA ALA A 292 40.63 -28.22 27.66
C ALA A 292 40.03 -29.59 28.05
N ALA A 293 38.82 -29.91 27.60
CA ALA A 293 38.18 -31.20 27.84
C ALA A 293 38.93 -32.37 27.16
N MET A 294 39.43 -32.15 25.94
CA MET A 294 40.25 -33.14 25.23
C MET A 294 41.62 -33.36 25.89
N ALA A 295 42.25 -32.31 26.43
CA ALA A 295 43.51 -32.43 27.15
C ALA A 295 43.36 -33.19 28.49
N ILE A 296 42.25 -32.99 29.20
CA ILE A 296 41.97 -33.72 30.45
C ILE A 296 41.71 -35.21 30.16
N ALA A 297 40.99 -35.54 29.09
CA ALA A 297 40.71 -36.93 28.71
C ALA A 297 41.96 -37.71 28.27
N ALA A 298 42.94 -37.03 27.65
CA ALA A 298 44.21 -37.64 27.22
C ALA A 298 45.18 -37.92 28.39
N MET A 299 44.97 -37.31 29.56
CA MET A 299 45.79 -37.57 30.76
C MET A 299 45.22 -38.66 31.67
N SER A 300 44.03 -39.20 31.34
CA SER A 300 43.31 -40.19 32.15
C SER A 300 43.23 -41.59 31.53
N VAL A 301 44.13 -41.94 30.60
CA VAL A 301 44.29 -43.29 30.03
C VAL A 301 45.71 -43.79 30.25
#